data_AF-A0A9D5Z9J8-F1
#
_entry.id   AF-A0A9D5Z9J8-F1
#
_cell.length_a   1.000
_cell.length_b   1.000
_cell.length_c   1.000
_cell.angle_alpha   90.00
_cell.angle_beta   90.00
_cell.angle_gamma   90.00
#
_symmetry.space_group_name_H-M   'P 1'
#
loop_
_entity.id
_entity.type
_entity.pdbx_description
1 polymer ?
#
loop_
_entity_poly.entity_id
_entity_poly.type
_entity_poly.pdbx_seq_one_letter_code
_entity_poly.pdbx_strand_id
1 'polypeptide(L)'
;MREKKKEWERIEGTVLNVQTMLNSHGRSTITLHVDNRYVAIEFFLSHPKGDEIREGDRVVVIGHANDEWFLATAYHNLTRGTSATGLMIRRFLYFSIGSMTLALGLLFAVMAGWKGPLIRYSNEELAIAAIMFFFVSMIFTLRGRLMKRAWNMAMQFSSDPGGNS
;
A
#
# COMPACT_ATOMS: atom_id res chain seq x y z
N MET A 1 -18.07 -23.50 -1.52
CA MET A 1 -17.96 -22.22 -0.78
C MET A 1 -17.97 -21.09 -1.82
N ARG A 2 -18.99 -20.23 -1.83
CA ARG A 2 -18.96 -19.01 -2.65
C ARG A 2 -18.04 -18.01 -1.94
N GLU A 3 -16.91 -17.65 -2.56
CA GLU A 3 -16.12 -16.50 -2.10
C GLU A 3 -17.04 -15.26 -2.11
N LYS A 4 -17.41 -14.77 -0.93
CA LYS A 4 -18.01 -13.43 -0.82
C LYS A 4 -16.99 -12.47 -1.43
N LYS A 5 -17.36 -11.86 -2.56
CA LYS A 5 -16.58 -10.79 -3.18
C LYS A 5 -16.31 -9.76 -2.08
N LYS A 6 -15.04 -9.55 -1.71
CA LYS A 6 -14.68 -8.54 -0.70
C LYS A 6 -15.06 -7.18 -1.26
N GLU A 7 -16.20 -6.66 -0.84
CA GLU A 7 -16.68 -5.34 -1.24
C GLU A 7 -15.81 -4.29 -0.56
N TRP A 8 -15.45 -3.26 -1.32
CA TRP A 8 -14.72 -2.12 -0.79
C TRP A 8 -15.69 -1.26 0.01
N GLU A 9 -15.38 -1.05 1.27
CA GLU A 9 -16.18 -0.25 2.19
C GLU A 9 -15.42 1.03 2.56
N ARG A 10 -16.18 2.07 2.91
CA ARG A 10 -15.68 3.34 3.41
C ARG A 10 -16.18 3.54 4.84
N ILE A 11 -15.26 3.91 5.72
CA ILE A 11 -15.58 4.34 7.07
C ILE A 11 -15.04 5.76 7.22
N GLU A 12 -15.91 6.67 7.61
CA GLU A 12 -15.52 8.00 8.05
C GLU A 12 -15.89 8.12 9.53
N GLY A 13 -15.05 8.76 10.32
CA GLY A 13 -15.37 8.99 11.72
C GLY A 13 -14.23 9.59 12.50
N THR A 14 -14.43 9.67 13.81
CA THR A 14 -13.41 10.17 14.76
C THR A 14 -12.58 9.01 15.29
N VAL A 15 -11.27 9.19 15.31
CA VAL A 15 -10.32 8.19 15.80
C VAL A 15 -10.33 8.13 17.32
N LEU A 16 -10.46 6.92 17.84
CA LEU A 16 -10.34 6.58 19.26
C LEU A 16 -9.36 5.40 19.44
N ASN A 17 -8.76 5.26 20.63
CA ASN A 17 -7.92 4.12 21.03
C ASN A 17 -6.81 3.78 20.02
N VAL A 18 -5.95 4.75 19.69
CA VAL A 18 -4.85 4.53 18.74
C VAL A 18 -3.77 3.66 19.39
N GLN A 19 -3.54 2.47 18.85
CA GLN A 19 -2.46 1.59 19.28
C GLN A 19 -1.57 1.23 18.10
N THR A 20 -0.26 1.31 18.30
CA THR A 20 0.72 0.86 17.30
C THR A 20 1.27 -0.48 17.77
N MET A 21 1.06 -1.52 16.97
CA MET A 21 1.53 -2.88 17.24
C MET A 21 2.37 -3.41 16.08
N LEU A 22 3.25 -4.36 16.36
CA LEU A 22 3.87 -5.20 15.34
C LEU A 22 2.96 -6.40 15.09
N ASN A 23 2.54 -6.61 13.84
CA ASN A 23 1.79 -7.81 13.49
C ASN A 23 2.70 -9.05 13.47
N SER A 24 2.10 -10.24 13.30
CA SER A 24 2.81 -11.53 13.26
C SER A 24 3.88 -11.63 12.15
N HIS A 25 3.87 -10.71 11.18
CA HIS A 25 4.84 -10.63 10.10
C HIS A 25 5.93 -9.56 10.36
N GLY A 26 6.00 -9.02 11.59
CA GLY A 26 6.95 -7.98 11.98
C GLY A 26 6.67 -6.62 11.33
N ARG A 27 5.43 -6.35 10.91
CA ARG A 27 5.04 -5.07 10.29
C ARG A 27 4.29 -4.20 11.27
N SER A 28 4.68 -2.93 11.35
CA SER A 28 3.94 -1.94 12.14
C SER A 28 2.53 -1.75 11.58
N THR A 29 1.55 -1.98 12.44
CA THR A 29 0.12 -1.84 12.19
C THR A 29 -0.42 -0.84 13.21
N ILE A 30 -1.22 0.13 12.74
CA ILE A 30 -2.00 0.96 13.66
C ILE A 30 -3.39 0.36 13.77
N THR A 31 -3.78 -0.04 14.97
CA THR A 31 -5.16 -0.39 15.30
C THR A 31 -5.83 0.82 15.94
N LEU A 32 -7.02 1.15 15.48
CA LEU A 32 -7.78 2.28 15.95
C LEU A 32 -9.28 1.98 15.86
N HIS A 33 -10.09 2.78 16.55
CA HIS A 33 -11.54 2.65 16.57
C HIS A 33 -12.14 3.87 15.89
N VAL A 34 -12.97 3.66 14.86
CA VAL A 34 -13.64 4.72 14.09
C VAL A 34 -15.11 4.38 14.05
N ASP A 35 -15.95 5.25 14.61
CA ASP A 35 -17.41 5.13 14.63
C ASP A 35 -17.90 3.72 14.99
N ASN A 36 -17.45 3.23 16.14
CA ASN A 36 -17.73 1.90 16.70
C ASN A 36 -17.15 0.69 15.95
N ARG A 37 -16.29 0.88 14.93
CA ARG A 37 -15.62 -0.22 14.22
C ARG A 37 -14.12 -0.26 14.51
N TYR A 38 -13.60 -1.47 14.75
CA TYR A 38 -12.17 -1.70 14.86
C TYR A 38 -11.53 -1.68 13.46
N VAL A 39 -10.55 -0.79 13.28
CA VAL A 39 -9.83 -0.58 12.03
C VAL A 39 -8.36 -0.89 12.25
N ALA A 40 -7.80 -1.72 11.38
CA ALA A 40 -6.38 -1.98 11.31
C ALA A 40 -5.82 -1.38 10.02
N ILE A 41 -4.84 -0.49 10.17
CA ILE A 41 -4.12 0.14 9.06
C ILE A 41 -2.72 -0.49 8.99
N GLU A 42 -2.48 -1.23 7.91
CA GLU A 42 -1.18 -1.81 7.63
C GLU A 42 -0.30 -0.81 6.87
N PHE A 43 0.84 -0.44 7.46
CA PHE A 43 1.81 0.41 6.79
C PHE A 43 2.83 -0.47 6.06
N PHE A 44 2.68 -0.58 4.74
CA PHE A 44 3.64 -1.30 3.90
C PHE A 44 4.85 -0.41 3.61
N LEU A 45 6.05 -0.90 3.93
CA LEU A 45 7.34 -0.22 3.63
C LEU A 45 7.52 1.16 4.28
N SER A 46 6.74 1.47 5.30
CA SER A 46 6.94 2.65 6.14
C SER A 46 6.61 2.30 7.58
N HIS A 47 7.41 2.82 8.51
CA HIS A 47 6.96 2.89 9.88
C HIS A 47 5.97 4.05 9.96
N PRO A 48 4.79 3.86 10.59
CA PRO A 48 3.92 4.99 10.88
C PRO A 48 4.75 5.99 11.69
N LYS A 49 4.79 7.25 11.23
CA LYS A 49 5.30 8.29 12.10
C LYS A 49 4.23 8.50 13.17
N GLY A 50 4.59 8.48 14.45
CA GLY A 50 3.64 8.51 15.58
C GLY A 50 2.76 9.77 15.66
N ASP A 51 2.89 10.69 14.71
CA ASP A 51 2.14 11.94 14.55
C ASP A 51 1.14 11.92 13.38
N GLU A 52 1.05 10.82 12.63
CA GLU A 52 0.25 10.73 11.40
C GLU A 52 -1.26 10.57 11.65
N ILE A 53 -1.62 9.91 12.76
CA ILE A 53 -2.99 9.74 13.24
C ILE A 53 -2.98 9.90 14.76
N ARG A 54 -3.86 10.75 15.29
CA ARG A 54 -4.06 10.92 16.74
C ARG A 54 -5.51 10.70 17.13
N GLU A 55 -5.72 10.39 18.40
CA GLU A 55 -7.06 10.38 18.98
C GLU A 55 -7.72 11.75 18.81
N GLY A 56 -9.00 11.73 18.43
CA GLY A 56 -9.77 12.93 18.09
C GLY A 56 -9.61 13.41 16.65
N ASP A 57 -8.66 12.87 15.86
CA ASP A 57 -8.58 13.21 14.44
C ASP A 57 -9.80 12.61 13.69
N ARG A 58 -10.34 13.35 12.72
CA ARG A 58 -11.36 12.85 11.80
C ARG A 58 -10.68 12.22 10.60
N VAL A 59 -11.00 10.97 10.30
CA VAL A 59 -10.34 10.20 9.25
C VAL A 59 -11.36 9.56 8.31
N VAL A 60 -10.95 9.37 7.06
CA VAL A 60 -11.62 8.52 6.08
C VAL A 60 -10.73 7.33 5.82
N VAL A 61 -11.29 6.13 5.92
CA VAL A 61 -10.60 4.86 5.75
C VAL A 61 -11.32 4.03 4.70
N ILE A 62 -10.56 3.48 3.75
CA ILE A 62 -11.07 2.61 2.67
C ILE A 62 -10.41 1.25 2.80
N GLY A 63 -11.23 0.20 2.78
CA GLY A 63 -10.77 -1.15 3.07
C GLY A 63 -11.85 -2.20 2.88
N HIS A 64 -11.65 -3.31 3.57
CA HIS A 64 -12.58 -4.43 3.56
C HIS A 64 -12.87 -4.86 4.99
N ALA A 65 -14.14 -5.18 5.27
CA ALA A 65 -14.49 -5.90 6.48
C ALA A 65 -13.92 -7.33 6.43
N ASN A 66 -13.28 -7.76 7.52
CA ASN A 66 -12.73 -9.09 7.70
C ASN A 66 -13.10 -9.60 9.10
N ASP A 67 -14.17 -10.39 9.17
CA ASP A 67 -14.77 -10.95 10.40
C ASP A 67 -14.94 -9.92 11.55
N GLU A 68 -13.90 -9.69 12.33
CA GLU A 68 -13.89 -8.78 13.49
C GLU A 68 -13.20 -7.42 13.23
N TRP A 69 -12.44 -7.30 12.14
CA TRP A 69 -11.59 -6.14 11.85
C TRP A 69 -11.88 -5.54 10.49
N PHE A 70 -11.79 -4.22 10.40
CA PHE A 70 -11.76 -3.51 9.14
C PHE A 70 -10.31 -3.32 8.68
N LEU A 71 -9.90 -4.01 7.63
CA LEU A 71 -8.55 -3.92 7.07
C LEU A 71 -8.47 -2.76 6.08
N ALA A 72 -7.84 -1.67 6.52
CA ALA A 72 -7.65 -0.48 5.71
C ALA A 72 -6.54 -0.68 4.68
N THR A 73 -6.84 -0.40 3.42
CA THR A 73 -5.82 -0.30 2.36
C THR A 73 -5.40 1.14 2.10
N ALA A 74 -6.27 2.10 2.41
CA ALA A 74 -6.00 3.52 2.29
C ALA A 74 -6.67 4.28 3.43
N TYR A 75 -6.06 5.39 3.84
CA TYR A 75 -6.70 6.35 4.73
C TYR A 75 -6.31 7.78 4.37
N HIS A 76 -7.14 8.73 4.80
CA HIS A 76 -6.89 10.16 4.75
C HIS A 76 -7.29 10.81 6.08
N ASN A 77 -6.38 11.59 6.66
CA ASN A 77 -6.66 12.38 7.86
C ASN A 77 -7.23 13.74 7.44
N LEU A 78 -8.52 13.94 7.68
CA LEU A 78 -9.24 15.15 7.30
C LEU A 78 -8.84 16.34 8.17
N THR A 79 -8.58 16.11 9.46
CA THR A 79 -8.18 17.17 10.41
C THR A 79 -6.82 17.76 10.05
N ARG A 80 -5.86 16.91 9.66
CA ARG A 80 -4.48 17.31 9.39
C ARG A 80 -4.20 17.55 7.90
N GLY A 81 -5.12 17.15 7.02
CA GLY A 81 -4.90 17.16 5.57
C GLY A 81 -3.80 16.21 5.09
N THR A 82 -3.41 15.21 5.91
CA THR A 82 -2.30 14.31 5.62
C THR A 82 -2.78 12.92 5.17
N SER A 83 -1.91 12.20 4.46
CA SER A 83 -2.12 10.78 4.14
C SER A 83 -0.80 10.08 3.80
N ALA A 84 -0.47 9.02 4.54
CA ALA A 84 0.62 8.10 4.16
C ALA A 84 0.34 7.41 2.82
N THR A 85 -0.94 7.19 2.50
CA THR A 85 -1.37 6.43 1.32
C THR A 85 -0.81 7.04 0.04
N GLY A 86 -0.88 8.37 -0.11
CA GLY A 86 -0.34 9.07 -1.28
C GLY A 86 1.18 8.88 -1.43
N LEU A 87 1.92 8.92 -0.32
CA LEU A 87 3.36 8.68 -0.31
C LEU A 87 3.69 7.22 -0.65
N MET A 88 2.94 6.25 -0.11
CA MET A 88 3.11 4.82 -0.40
C MET A 88 2.86 4.50 -1.87
N ILE A 89 1.82 5.07 -2.48
CA ILE A 89 1.54 4.88 -3.92
C ILE A 89 2.74 5.33 -4.76
N ARG A 90 3.34 6.49 -4.45
CA ARG A 90 4.53 6.98 -5.15
C ARG A 90 5.72 6.04 -4.96
N ARG A 91 5.97 5.57 -3.74
CA ARG A 91 7.05 4.61 -3.44
C ARG A 91 6.87 3.31 -4.22
N PHE A 92 5.66 2.75 -4.25
CA PHE A 92 5.39 1.53 -5.03
C PHE A 92 5.64 1.74 -6.52
N LEU A 93 5.30 2.90 -7.06
CA LEU A 93 5.60 3.22 -8.46
C LEU A 93 7.11 3.28 -8.71
N TYR A 94 7.88 3.93 -7.82
CA TYR A 94 9.34 3.99 -7.96
C TYR A 94 10.00 2.62 -7.86
N PHE A 95 9.60 1.78 -6.89
CA PHE A 95 10.11 0.41 -6.77
C PHE A 95 9.74 -0.45 -7.99
N SER A 96 8.52 -0.29 -8.51
CA SER A 96 8.10 -0.99 -9.71
C SER A 96 8.95 -0.60 -10.92
N ILE A 97 9.09 0.70 -11.19
CA ILE A 97 9.90 1.18 -12.32
C ILE A 97 11.36 0.77 -12.15
N GLY A 98 11.95 0.97 -10.97
CA GLY A 98 13.33 0.59 -10.68
C GLY A 98 13.60 -0.89 -10.89
N SER A 99 12.72 -1.76 -10.39
CA SER A 99 12.84 -3.22 -10.57
C SER A 99 12.65 -3.62 -12.03
N MET A 100 11.75 -2.97 -12.77
CA MET A 100 11.56 -3.24 -14.20
C MET A 100 12.80 -2.83 -15.02
N THR A 101 13.37 -1.66 -14.72
CA THR A 101 14.60 -1.19 -15.37
C THR A 101 15.76 -2.15 -15.14
N LEU A 102 15.92 -2.66 -13.90
CA LEU A 102 16.93 -3.68 -13.59
C LEU A 102 16.68 -4.99 -14.35
N ALA A 103 15.43 -5.46 -14.40
CA ALA A 103 15.07 -6.67 -15.14
C ALA A 103 15.42 -6.55 -16.63
N LEU A 104 15.03 -5.43 -17.27
CA LEU A 104 15.33 -5.16 -18.68
C LEU A 104 16.83 -5.01 -18.93
N GLY A 105 17.55 -4.32 -18.05
CA GLY A 105 18.99 -4.15 -18.15
C GLY A 105 19.74 -5.48 -18.09
N LEU A 106 19.32 -6.39 -17.19
CA LEU A 106 19.89 -7.73 -17.08
C LEU A 106 19.59 -8.59 -18.31
N LEU A 107 18.35 -8.57 -18.82
CA LEU A 107 18.00 -9.28 -20.06
C LEU A 107 18.81 -8.77 -21.25
N PHE A 108 18.96 -7.45 -21.37
CA PHE A 108 19.77 -6.85 -22.43
C PHE A 108 21.24 -7.25 -22.33
N ALA A 109 21.81 -7.27 -21.11
CA ALA A 109 23.18 -7.73 -20.88
C ALA A 109 23.38 -9.19 -21.32
N VAL A 110 22.41 -10.07 -21.01
CA VAL A 110 22.44 -11.48 -21.45
C VAL A 110 22.36 -11.58 -22.98
N MET A 111 21.42 -10.86 -23.62
CA MET A 111 21.23 -10.91 -25.07
C MET A 111 22.41 -10.32 -25.85
N ALA A 112 23.02 -9.25 -25.36
CA ALA A 112 24.17 -8.60 -25.98
C ALA A 112 25.50 -9.34 -25.74
N GLY A 113 25.50 -10.38 -24.88
CA GLY A 113 26.73 -11.03 -24.40
C GLY A 113 27.64 -10.08 -23.61
N TRP A 114 27.16 -8.89 -23.25
CA TRP A 114 27.94 -7.88 -22.56
C TRP A 114 27.79 -8.06 -21.07
N LYS A 115 28.76 -8.75 -20.46
CA LYS A 115 28.75 -9.01 -19.02
C LYS A 115 29.32 -7.87 -18.18
N GLY A 116 30.04 -6.89 -18.76
CA GLY A 116 30.55 -5.69 -18.07
C GLY A 116 31.02 -5.96 -16.62
N PRO A 117 30.50 -5.21 -15.61
CA PRO A 117 30.85 -5.42 -14.18
C PRO A 117 30.25 -6.71 -13.58
N LEU A 118 29.36 -7.40 -14.30
CA LEU A 118 28.68 -8.64 -13.91
C LEU A 118 29.39 -9.89 -14.45
N ILE A 119 30.65 -9.79 -14.91
CA ILE A 119 31.44 -10.88 -15.50
C ILE A 119 31.51 -12.16 -14.65
N ARG A 120 31.36 -12.00 -13.33
CA ARG A 120 31.42 -13.11 -12.36
C ARG A 120 30.17 -13.99 -12.38
N TYR A 121 29.08 -13.54 -12.98
CA TYR A 121 27.82 -14.27 -13.01
C TYR A 121 27.60 -15.01 -14.33
N SER A 122 26.98 -16.17 -14.26
CA SER A 122 26.56 -16.93 -15.43
C SER A 122 25.38 -16.24 -16.14
N ASN A 123 25.16 -16.54 -17.43
CA ASN A 123 23.99 -15.98 -18.14
C ASN A 123 22.67 -16.46 -17.52
N GLU A 124 22.67 -17.67 -16.98
CA GLU A 124 21.52 -18.26 -16.30
C GLU A 124 21.21 -17.52 -14.98
N GLU A 125 22.23 -17.20 -14.18
CA GLU A 125 22.08 -16.42 -12.95
C GLU A 125 21.52 -15.02 -13.23
N LEU A 126 22.02 -14.37 -14.29
CA LEU A 126 21.51 -13.05 -14.72
C LEU A 126 20.07 -13.13 -15.22
N ALA A 127 19.71 -14.19 -15.95
CA ALA A 127 18.33 -14.42 -16.39
C ALA A 127 17.38 -14.68 -15.22
N ILE A 128 17.79 -15.49 -14.23
CA ILE A 128 17.02 -15.74 -13.00
C ILE A 128 16.83 -14.42 -12.24
N ALA A 129 17.89 -13.62 -12.06
CA ALA A 129 17.79 -12.32 -11.42
C ALA A 129 16.82 -11.39 -12.16
N ALA A 130 16.87 -11.35 -13.48
CA ALA A 130 15.94 -10.55 -14.28
C ALA A 130 14.48 -10.97 -14.06
N ILE A 131 14.20 -12.27 -14.03
CA ILE A 131 12.87 -12.82 -13.76
C ILE A 131 12.41 -12.42 -12.35
N MET A 132 13.28 -12.54 -11.34
CA MET A 132 12.95 -12.11 -9.97
C MET A 132 12.59 -10.62 -9.91
N PHE A 133 13.41 -9.75 -10.51
CA PHE A 133 13.14 -8.32 -10.56
C PHE A 133 11.84 -7.99 -11.32
N PHE A 134 11.52 -8.74 -12.37
CA PHE A 134 10.25 -8.62 -13.08
C PHE A 134 9.05 -8.95 -12.17
N PHE A 135 9.10 -10.07 -11.43
CA PHE A 135 8.05 -10.42 -10.47
C PHE A 135 7.89 -9.39 -9.35
N VAL A 136 9.01 -8.90 -8.81
CA VAL A 136 9.00 -7.81 -7.81
C VAL A 136 8.33 -6.56 -8.38
N SER A 137 8.65 -6.18 -9.61
CA SER A 137 8.00 -5.05 -10.28
C SER A 137 6.50 -5.24 -10.43
N MET A 138 6.07 -6.43 -10.84
CA MET A 138 4.66 -6.78 -11.01
C MET A 138 3.88 -6.69 -9.70
N ILE A 139 4.44 -7.23 -8.60
CA ILE A 139 3.82 -7.15 -7.26
C ILE A 139 3.62 -5.69 -6.84
N PHE A 140 4.64 -4.85 -7.01
CA PHE A 140 4.55 -3.44 -6.65
C PHE A 140 3.59 -2.65 -7.55
N THR A 141 3.53 -2.97 -8.84
CA THR A 141 2.52 -2.40 -9.76
C THR A 141 1.11 -2.75 -9.29
N LEU A 142 0.84 -4.03 -9.02
CA LEU A 142 -0.49 -4.49 -8.63
C LEU A 142 -0.92 -3.86 -7.30
N ARG A 143 -0.05 -3.84 -6.30
CA ARG A 143 -0.28 -3.18 -5.01
C ARG A 143 -0.51 -1.68 -5.16
N GLY A 144 0.35 -1.00 -5.92
CA GLY A 144 0.22 0.43 -6.19
C GLY A 144 -1.09 0.78 -6.90
N ARG A 145 -1.54 -0.05 -7.85
CA ARG A 145 -2.85 0.13 -8.52
C ARG A 145 -4.02 -0.07 -7.57
N LEU A 146 -3.99 -1.09 -6.72
CA LEU A 146 -5.04 -1.34 -5.71
C LEU A 146 -5.14 -0.16 -4.73
N MET A 147 -4.02 0.29 -4.19
CA MET A 147 -4.00 1.47 -3.32
C MET A 147 -4.45 2.75 -4.03
N LYS A 148 -4.05 2.97 -5.29
CA LYS A 148 -4.51 4.12 -6.06
C LYS A 148 -6.03 4.12 -6.26
N ARG A 149 -6.64 2.95 -6.48
CA ARG A 149 -8.10 2.82 -6.56
C ARG A 149 -8.75 3.17 -5.21
N ALA A 150 -8.27 2.59 -4.12
CA ALA A 150 -8.77 2.88 -2.78
C ALA A 150 -8.61 4.37 -2.42
N TRP A 151 -7.48 4.98 -2.78
CA TRP A 151 -7.21 6.41 -2.58
C TRP A 151 -8.17 7.30 -3.37
N ASN A 152 -8.41 6.99 -4.65
CA ASN A 152 -9.37 7.74 -5.46
C ASN A 152 -10.78 7.66 -4.87
N MET A 153 -11.18 6.50 -4.32
CA MET A 153 -12.46 6.35 -3.62
C MET A 153 -12.50 7.18 -2.32
N ALA A 154 -11.39 7.28 -1.59
CA ALA A 154 -11.30 8.16 -0.42
C ALA A 154 -11.48 9.65 -0.78
N MET A 155 -10.91 10.06 -1.93
CA MET A 155 -10.86 11.45 -2.37
C MET A 155 -12.09 11.93 -3.15
N GLN A 156 -12.79 11.05 -3.88
CA GLN A 156 -13.98 11.43 -4.67
C GLN A 156 -15.14 11.93 -3.80
N PHE A 157 -15.23 11.49 -2.54
CA PHE A 157 -16.30 11.87 -1.61
C PHE A 157 -15.90 12.95 -0.60
N SER A 158 -14.62 13.35 -0.53
CA SER A 158 -14.21 14.53 0.24
C SER A 158 -14.55 15.86 -0.48
N SER A 159 -14.90 15.78 -1.76
CA SER A 159 -15.34 16.91 -2.59
C SER A 159 -16.85 17.11 -2.66
N ASP A 160 -17.67 16.31 -1.93
CA ASP A 160 -19.09 16.55 -1.74
C ASP A 160 -19.30 17.27 -0.38
N PRO A 161 -19.41 18.60 -0.33
CA PRO A 161 -19.58 19.34 0.93
C PRO A 161 -21.05 19.42 1.37
N GLY A 162 -21.95 18.63 0.78
CA GLY A 162 -23.39 18.81 0.99
C GLY A 162 -24.24 17.68 0.43
N GLY A 163 -24.28 16.56 1.13
CA GLY A 163 -25.30 15.53 0.95
C GLY A 163 -26.24 15.52 2.14
N ASN A 164 -27.23 16.42 2.15
CA ASN A 164 -28.42 16.26 2.98
C ASN A 164 -29.16 15.00 2.51
N SER A 165 -29.31 14.04 3.41
CA SER A 165 -30.50 13.16 3.48
C SER A 165 -30.52 12.48 4.83
#